data_AF-A0A1Q4DD06-F1
#
_entry.id   AF-A0A1Q4DD06-F1
#
_cell.length_a   1.000
_cell.length_b   1.000
_cell.length_c   1.000
_cell.angle_alpha   90.00
_cell.angle_beta   90.00
_cell.angle_gamma   90.00
#
_symmetry.space_group_name_H-M   'P 1'
#
loop_
_entity.id
_entity.type
_entity.pdbx_description
1 polymer ?
#
loop_
_entity_poly.entity_id
_entity_poly.type
_entity_poly.pdbx_seq_one_letter_code
_entity_poly.pdbx_strand_id
1 'polypeptide(L)' 'MSHYINDDNLPLWHLVKATNTRLRDLVPLLKALDLPIETDEDGQFYTSRAAFGRVIRLAAGADQ' A
#
# COMPACT_ATOMS: atom_id res chain seq x y z
N MET A 1 11.05 -19.82 9.50
CA MET A 1 10.46 -18.95 8.46
C MET A 1 9.77 -17.82 9.20
N SER A 2 10.50 -16.74 9.46
CA SER A 2 10.03 -15.69 10.36
C SER A 2 8.99 -14.84 9.63
N HIS A 3 7.71 -15.03 9.94
CA HIS A 3 6.65 -14.08 9.63
C HIS A 3 6.87 -12.82 10.48
N TYR A 4 7.81 -11.98 10.08
CA TYR A 4 7.83 -10.59 10.50
C TYR A 4 6.77 -9.88 9.68
N ILE A 5 5.53 -9.85 10.17
CA ILE A 5 4.70 -8.67 9.92
C ILE A 5 5.47 -7.56 10.62
N ASN A 6 6.39 -6.91 9.89
CA ASN A 6 7.13 -5.77 10.39
C ASN A 6 6.09 -4.75 10.89
N ASP A 7 6.32 -4.19 12.07
CA ASP A 7 5.47 -3.15 12.69
C ASP A 7 5.24 -1.93 11.74
N ASP A 8 6.03 -1.84 10.68
CA ASP A 8 5.98 -0.84 9.61
C ASP A 8 5.03 -1.16 8.44
N ASN A 9 4.35 -2.31 8.42
CA ASN A 9 3.40 -2.65 7.36
C ASN A 9 2.00 -2.13 7.68
N LEU A 10 1.45 -1.35 6.75
CA LEU A 10 0.13 -0.76 6.85
C LEU A 10 -0.84 -1.46 5.89
N PRO A 11 -2.09 -1.71 6.31
CA PRO A 11 -3.07 -2.33 5.45
C PRO A 11 -3.51 -1.39 4.32
N LEU A 12 -3.67 -1.92 3.11
CA LEU A 12 -4.06 -1.14 1.92
C LEU A 12 -5.43 -0.49 2.05
N TRP A 13 -6.36 -1.02 2.86
CA TRP A 13 -7.64 -0.35 3.11
C TRP A 13 -7.47 1.04 3.74
N HIS A 14 -6.36 1.27 4.45
CA HIS A 14 -6.02 2.58 5.00
C HIS A 14 -5.65 3.56 3.87
N LEU A 15 -4.94 3.10 2.82
CA LEU A 15 -4.70 3.88 1.61
C LEU A 15 -6.01 4.18 0.87
N VAL A 16 -6.91 3.20 0.75
CA VAL A 16 -8.23 3.38 0.12
C VAL A 16 -8.98 4.55 0.74
N LYS A 17 -8.99 4.63 2.08
CA LYS A 17 -9.62 5.74 2.80
C LYS A 17 -8.90 7.07 2.61
N ALA A 18 -7.56 7.06 2.64
CA ALA A 18 -6.76 8.28 2.57
C ALA A 18 -6.74 8.90 1.15
N THR A 19 -6.73 8.08 0.10
CA THR A 19 -6.67 8.54 -1.30
C THR A 19 -8.02 8.49 -2.01
N ASN A 20 -9.08 8.03 -1.34
CA ASN A 20 -10.40 7.76 -1.95
C ASN A 20 -10.31 6.87 -3.21
N THR A 21 -9.29 6.02 -3.29
CA THR A 21 -9.01 5.13 -4.44
C THR A 21 -9.44 3.72 -4.11
N ARG A 22 -10.00 2.97 -5.06
CA ARG A 22 -10.44 1.59 -4.79
C ARG A 22 -9.24 0.66 -4.69
N LEU A 23 -9.36 -0.40 -3.87
CA LEU A 23 -8.29 -1.39 -3.68
C LEU A 23 -7.81 -2.01 -5.00
N ARG A 24 -8.75 -2.31 -5.92
CA ARG A 24 -8.47 -2.84 -7.26
C ARG A 24 -7.60 -1.94 -8.14
N ASP A 25 -7.59 -0.64 -7.86
CA ASP A 25 -6.80 0.35 -8.59
C ASP A 25 -5.47 0.62 -7.87
N LEU A 26 -5.43 0.47 -6.53
CA LEU A 26 -4.21 0.61 -5.73
C LEU A 26 -3.20 -0.53 -5.95
N VAL A 27 -3.65 -1.78 -6.04
CA VAL A 27 -2.75 -2.93 -6.28
C VAL A 27 -1.94 -2.78 -7.58
N PRO A 28 -2.55 -2.51 -8.75
CA PRO A 28 -1.79 -2.30 -9.97
C PRO A 28 -0.93 -1.02 -9.91
N LEU A 29 -1.37 0.05 -9.23
CA LEU A 29 -0.55 1.24 -9.02
C LEU A 29 0.72 0.92 -8.22
N LEU A 30 0.58 0.20 -7.10
CA LEU A 30 1.70 -0.23 -6.27
C LEU A 30 2.66 -1.13 -7.05
N LYS A 31 2.14 -2.06 -7.86
CA LYS A 31 2.96 -2.89 -8.76
C LYS A 31 3.67 -2.07 -9.84
N ALA A 32 3.00 -1.08 -10.44
CA ALA A 32 3.60 -0.20 -11.45
C ALA A 32 4.74 0.66 -10.88
N LEU A 33 4.69 0.96 -9.58
CA LEU A 33 5.72 1.70 -8.85
C LEU A 33 6.79 0.81 -8.23
N ASP A 34 6.74 -0.51 -8.50
CA ASP A 34 7.62 -1.54 -7.92
C ASP A 34 7.62 -1.51 -6.37
N LEU A 35 6.47 -1.23 -5.78
CA LEU A 35 6.30 -1.15 -4.33
C LEU A 35 5.90 -2.51 -3.74
N PRO A 36 6.44 -2.89 -2.57
CA PRO A 36 6.16 -4.18 -1.96
C PRO A 36 4.69 -4.27 -1.52
N ILE A 37 4.06 -5.38 -1.87
CA ILE A 37 2.70 -5.74 -1.45
C ILE A 37 2.78 -7.13 -0.84
N GLU A 38 2.25 -7.27 0.36
CA GLU A 38 2.12 -8.54 1.07
C GLU A 38 0.64 -8.85 1.25
N THR A 39 0.29 -10.14 1.28
CA THR A 39 -1.08 -10.59 1.54
C THR A 39 -1.06 -11.52 2.73
N ASP A 40 -1.95 -11.31 3.70
CA ASP A 40 -2.11 -12.23 4.83
C ASP A 40 -2.99 -13.44 4.47
N GLU A 41 -3.19 -14.32 5.46
CA GLU A 41 -3.99 -15.54 5.35
C GLU A 41 -5.49 -15.27 5.19
N ASP A 42 -5.96 -14.10 5.63
CA ASP A 42 -7.34 -13.61 5.50
C ASP A 42 -7.60 -12.90 4.15
N GLY A 43 -6.56 -12.77 3.31
CA GLY A 43 -6.63 -12.08 2.02
C GLY A 43 -6.55 -10.55 2.10
N GLN A 44 -6.14 -10.00 3.25
CA GLN A 44 -5.86 -8.58 3.39
C GLN A 44 -4.49 -8.24 2.81
N PHE A 45 -4.44 -7.13 2.09
CA PHE A 45 -3.21 -6.61 1.50
C PHE A 45 -2.54 -5.59 2.42
N TYR A 46 -1.23 -5.67 2.52
CA TYR A 46 -0.36 -4.78 3.28
C TYR A 46 0.73 -4.20 2.38
N THR A 47 1.21 -3.02 2.75
CA THR A 47 2.38 -2.39 2.14
C THR A 47 3.20 -1.67 3.20
N SER A 48 4.50 -1.50 2.96
CA SER A 48 5.35 -0.76 3.89
C SER A 48 4.89 0.70 4.07
N ARG A 49 5.13 1.28 5.25
CA ARG A 49 4.85 2.70 5.55
C ARG A 49 5.56 3.66 4.57
N ALA A 50 6.75 3.29 4.09
CA ALA A 50 7.46 4.07 3.07
C ALA A 50 6.70 4.11 1.73
N ALA A 51 6.22 2.95 1.26
CA ALA A 51 5.37 2.84 0.08
C ALA A 51 4.05 3.60 0.27
N PHE A 52 3.42 3.48 1.45
CA PHE A 52 2.21 4.23 1.82
C PHE A 52 2.42 5.74 1.64
N GLY A 53 3.47 6.31 2.24
CA GLY A 53 3.76 7.74 2.16
C GLY A 53 4.09 8.21 0.73
N ARG A 54 4.62 7.33 -0.12
CA ARG A 54 4.84 7.63 -1.54
C ARG A 54 3.52 7.69 -2.32
N VAL A 55 2.62 6.74 -2.10
CA VAL A 55 1.28 6.73 -2.72
C VAL A 55 0.45 7.93 -2.32
N ILE A 56 0.48 8.32 -1.03
CA ILE A 56 -0.23 9.53 -0.57
C ILE A 56 0.30 10.78 -1.29
N ARG A 57 1.63 10.92 -1.43
CA ARG A 57 2.24 12.05 -2.14
C ARG A 57 1.87 12.08 -3.62
N LEU A 58 1.88 10.93 -4.29
CA LEU A 58 1.42 10.78 -5.67
C LEU A 58 -0.06 11.15 -5.82
N ALA A 59 -0.93 10.65 -4.94
CA ALA A 59 -2.35 10.93 -4.95
C ALA A 59 -2.67 12.41 -4.65
N ALA A 60 -1.84 13.07 -3.83
CA ALA A 60 -1.94 14.51 -3.57
C ALA A 60 -1.40 15.39 -4.71
N GLY A 61 -0.87 14.80 -5.79
CA GLY A 61 -0.26 15.53 -6.91
C GLY A 61 1.12 16.13 -6.57
N ALA A 62 1.78 15.65 -5.52
CA ALA A 62 3.07 16.17 -5.05
C ALA A 62 4.29 15.56 -5.77
N ASP A 63 4.07 14.61 -6.68
CA ASP A 63 5.10 13.96 -7.52
C ASP A 63 4.68 14.23 -8.98
N GLN A 64 4.95 15.46 -9.44
CA GLN A 64 4.89 15.88 -10.86
C GLN A 64 6.28 16.28 -11.34
#